data_AF-A0A817S091-F1
#
_entry.id   AF-A0A817S091-F1
#
_cell.length_a   1.000
_cell.length_b   1.000
_cell.length_c   1.000
_cell.angle_alpha   90.00
_cell.angle_beta   90.00
_cell.angle_gamma   90.00
#
_symmetry.space_group_name_H-M   'P 1'
#
loop_
_entity.id
_entity.type
_entity.pdbx_description
1 polymer ?
#
loop_
_entity_poly.entity_id
_entity_poly.type
_entity_poly.pdbx_seq_one_letter_code
_entity_poly.pdbx_strand_id
1 'polypeptide(L)'
;RGPTRKTVRRRLGVEYHEYRQQLRTTLARVEAIAITVDIWTKNKTSFICLTGHAFNRIYESIPIVLGFRQFNGSHRSKKIKKYILYELKQLEIENKICAIVSDNGRDIKKATNDIKPG
;
A
#
# COMPACT_ATOMS: atom_id res chain seq x y z
N ARG A 1 34.21 13.15 2.10
CA ARG A 1 33.78 12.08 1.17
C ARG A 1 32.41 11.58 1.61
N GLY A 2 31.41 11.54 0.73
CA GLY A 2 30.07 11.03 1.05
C GLY A 2 30.00 9.51 1.08
N PRO A 3 28.89 8.93 1.59
CA PRO A 3 28.67 7.48 1.60
C PRO A 3 28.60 6.91 0.18
N THR A 4 29.01 5.65 0.01
CA THR A 4 28.91 4.97 -1.29
C THR A 4 27.47 4.55 -1.60
N ARG A 5 27.15 4.31 -2.88
CA ARG A 5 25.89 3.67 -3.30
C ARG A 5 25.56 2.40 -2.51
N LYS A 6 26.56 1.55 -2.24
CA LYS A 6 26.39 0.31 -1.47
C LYS A 6 25.98 0.61 -0.02
N THR A 7 26.61 1.61 0.59
CA THR A 7 26.31 2.06 1.95
C THR A 7 24.89 2.58 2.05
N VAL A 8 24.47 3.45 1.11
CA VAL A 8 23.11 4.02 1.09
C VAL A 8 22.06 2.92 0.90
N ARG A 9 22.25 2.03 -0.08
CA ARG A 9 21.31 0.93 -0.34
C ARG A 9 21.13 0.02 0.88
N ARG A 10 22.22 -0.30 1.59
CA ARG A 10 22.16 -1.12 2.80
C ARG A 10 21.34 -0.43 3.90
N ARG A 11 21.61 0.87 4.13
CA ARG A 11 20.88 1.65 5.15
C ARG A 11 19.39 1.75 4.85
N LEU A 12 19.04 2.09 3.61
CA LEU A 12 17.65 2.13 3.15
C LEU A 12 16.93 0.79 3.33
N GLY A 13 17.62 -0.33 3.11
CA GLY A 13 17.04 -1.66 3.35
C GLY A 13 16.72 -1.93 4.82
N VAL A 14 17.59 -1.50 5.73
CA VAL A 14 17.38 -1.60 7.18
C VAL A 14 16.23 -0.68 7.61
N GLU A 15 16.29 0.60 7.24
CA GLU A 15 15.25 1.59 7.55
C GLU A 15 13.87 1.16 7.01
N TYR A 16 13.82 0.60 5.80
CA TYR A 16 12.58 0.07 5.25
C TYR A 16 12.01 -1.06 6.10
N HIS A 17 12.84 -2.00 6.56
CA HIS A 17 12.38 -3.11 7.40
C HIS A 17 11.88 -2.59 8.75
N GLU A 18 12.62 -1.69 9.39
CA GLU A 18 12.23 -1.06 10.65
C GLU A 18 10.90 -0.29 10.50
N TYR A 19 10.77 0.51 9.43
CA TYR A 19 9.54 1.22 9.10
C TYR A 19 8.37 0.27 8.91
N ARG A 20 8.55 -0.86 8.21
CA ARG A 20 7.49 -1.87 8.01
C ARG A 20 7.03 -2.49 9.34
N GLN A 21 7.93 -2.72 10.29
CA GLN A 21 7.57 -3.24 11.60
C GLN A 21 6.85 -2.20 12.47
N GLN A 22 7.32 -0.95 12.45
CA GLN A 22 6.63 0.16 13.10
C GLN A 22 5.22 0.36 12.51
N LEU A 23 5.12 0.28 11.19
CA LEU A 23 3.86 0.39 10.48
C LEU A 23 2.86 -0.70 10.94
N ARG A 24 3.27 -1.97 11.00
CA ARG A 24 2.42 -3.05 11.53
C ARG A 24 1.98 -2.77 12.97
N THR A 25 2.88 -2.29 13.81
CA THR A 25 2.58 -1.94 15.21
C THR A 25 1.55 -0.80 15.30
N THR A 26 1.67 0.22 14.46
CA THR A 26 0.71 1.33 14.37
C THR A 26 -0.65 0.84 13.91
N LEU A 27 -0.70 0.05 12.83
CA LEU A 27 -1.93 -0.50 12.25
C LEU A 27 -2.62 -1.50 13.18
N ALA A 28 -1.89 -2.18 14.05
CA ALA A 28 -2.49 -3.06 15.06
C ALA A 28 -3.43 -2.29 16.00
N ARG A 29 -3.18 -1.00 16.26
CA ARG A 29 -3.96 -0.15 17.17
C ARG A 29 -5.14 0.56 16.51
N VAL A 30 -5.24 0.49 15.19
CA VAL A 30 -6.34 1.06 14.42
C VAL A 30 -7.51 0.08 14.39
N GLU A 31 -8.73 0.58 14.53
CA GLU A 31 -9.96 -0.23 14.46
C GLU A 31 -10.41 -0.46 13.02
N ALA A 32 -10.42 0.60 12.20
CA ALA A 32 -10.82 0.57 10.81
C ALA A 32 -9.89 1.44 9.94
N ILE A 33 -9.67 1.02 8.71
CA ILE A 33 -8.83 1.72 7.74
C ILE A 33 -9.50 1.78 6.37
N ALA A 34 -9.56 2.99 5.81
CA ALA A 34 -9.89 3.19 4.40
C ALA A 34 -8.61 3.18 3.58
N ILE A 35 -8.64 2.60 2.38
CA ILE A 35 -7.48 2.60 1.49
C ILE A 35 -7.81 3.28 0.15
N THR A 36 -6.86 4.04 -0.37
CA THR A 36 -6.87 4.52 -1.75
C THR A 36 -5.83 3.76 -2.56
N VAL A 37 -6.22 3.27 -3.74
CA VAL A 37 -5.33 2.58 -4.68
C VAL A 37 -5.16 3.48 -5.90
N ASP A 38 -3.91 3.84 -6.20
CA ASP A 38 -3.55 4.65 -7.36
C ASP A 38 -2.61 3.86 -8.28
N ILE A 39 -2.88 3.92 -9.58
CA ILE A 39 -2.07 3.27 -10.62
C ILE A 39 -1.85 4.26 -11.75
N TRP A 40 -0.59 4.50 -12.07
CA TRP A 40 -0.21 5.38 -13.16
C TRP A 40 0.93 4.79 -13.98
N THR A 41 1.10 5.31 -15.19
CA THR A 41 2.20 4.97 -16.08
C THR A 41 3.00 6.24 -16.39
N LYS A 42 4.32 6.18 -16.17
CA LYS A 42 5.27 7.24 -16.53
C LYS A 42 6.44 6.62 -17.28
N ASN A 43 6.80 7.15 -18.45
CA ASN A 43 7.93 6.69 -19.26
C ASN A 43 7.94 5.17 -19.49
N LYS A 44 6.82 4.61 -19.98
CA LYS A 44 6.62 3.15 -20.22
C LYS A 44 6.70 2.27 -18.96
N THR A 45 6.81 2.88 -17.78
CA THR A 45 6.87 2.18 -16.50
C THR A 45 5.59 2.44 -15.72
N SER A 46 4.94 1.37 -15.31
CA SER A 46 3.73 1.42 -14.51
C SER A 46 4.04 1.28 -13.02
N PHE A 47 3.27 1.96 -12.19
CA PHE A 47 3.40 1.94 -10.74
C PHE A 47 2.04 1.71 -10.09
N ILE A 48 2.06 1.16 -8.88
CA ILE A 48 0.88 1.03 -8.04
C ILE A 48 1.25 1.47 -6.63
N CYS A 49 0.37 2.26 -6.02
CA CYS A 49 0.50 2.73 -4.64
C CYS A 49 -0.79 2.43 -3.87
N LEU A 50 -0.63 1.95 -2.64
CA LEU A 50 -1.71 1.83 -1.66
C LEU A 50 -1.43 2.81 -0.54
N THR A 51 -2.38 3.71 -0.30
CA THR A 51 -2.35 4.64 0.83
C THR A 51 -3.50 4.32 1.76
N GLY A 52 -3.20 4.13 3.03
CA GLY A 52 -4.16 3.93 4.10
C GLY A 52 -4.48 5.25 4.79
N HIS A 53 -5.74 5.38 5.19
CA HIS A 53 -6.31 6.50 5.90
C HIS A 53 -7.02 5.94 7.13
N ALA A 54 -6.47 6.23 8.30
CA ALA A 54 -6.97 5.78 9.59
C ALA A 54 -6.90 6.92 10.60
N PHE A 55 -7.64 6.77 11.69
CA PHE A 55 -7.57 7.66 12.84
C PHE A 55 -6.91 6.95 14.01
N ASN A 56 -6.07 7.65 14.77
CA ASN A 56 -5.62 7.18 16.07
C ASN A 56 -6.73 7.37 17.13
N ARG A 57 -6.46 6.95 18.38
CA ARG A 57 -7.40 7.06 19.50
C ARG A 57 -7.76 8.49 19.90
N ILE A 58 -7.04 9.49 19.39
CA ILE A 58 -7.31 10.92 19.60
C ILE A 58 -7.85 11.60 18.34
N TYR A 59 -8.34 10.82 17.37
CA TYR A 59 -8.95 11.28 16.11
C TYR A 59 -8.03 12.07 15.18
N GLU A 60 -6.71 11.89 15.29
CA GLU A 60 -5.78 12.44 14.29
C GLU A 60 -5.66 11.50 13.10
N SER A 61 -5.71 12.09 11.90
CA SER A 61 -5.54 11.36 10.64
C SER A 61 -4.09 10.89 10.48
N ILE A 62 -3.94 9.62 10.12
CA ILE A 62 -2.65 9.02 9.82
C ILE A 62 -2.65 8.61 8.34
N PRO A 63 -2.09 9.43 7.43
CA PRO A 63 -1.85 9.01 6.06
C PRO A 63 -0.64 8.06 6.03
N ILE A 64 -0.85 6.87 5.49
CA ILE A 64 0.15 5.80 5.57
C ILE A 64 0.36 5.17 4.20
N VAL A 65 1.61 5.12 3.72
CA VAL A 65 1.93 4.30 2.54
C VAL A 65 1.98 2.83 2.96
N LEU A 66 0.96 2.07 2.54
CA LEU A 66 0.83 0.63 2.83
C LEU A 66 1.64 -0.21 1.85
N GLY A 67 1.86 0.27 0.64
CA GLY A 67 2.60 -0.44 -0.36
C GLY A 67 2.87 0.43 -1.58
N PHE A 68 4.06 0.29 -2.14
CA PHE A 68 4.45 0.95 -3.38
C PHE A 68 5.34 0.01 -4.19
N ARG A 69 5.02 -0.17 -5.47
CA ARG A 69 5.91 -0.93 -6.36
C ARG A 69 5.78 -0.51 -7.81
N GLN A 70 6.83 -0.82 -8.56
CA GLN A 70 6.71 -0.96 -10.00
C GLN A 70 5.76 -2.12 -10.34
N PHE A 71 4.83 -1.85 -11.24
CA PHE A 71 3.77 -2.76 -11.65
C PHE A 71 4.02 -3.26 -13.08
N ASN A 72 4.61 -4.45 -13.20
CA ASN A 72 5.03 -4.97 -14.49
C ASN A 72 3.93 -5.76 -15.22
N GLY A 73 3.75 -5.43 -16.51
CA GLY A 73 2.83 -6.09 -17.43
C GLY A 73 1.48 -5.38 -17.57
N SER A 74 0.54 -6.04 -18.26
CA SER A 74 -0.82 -5.51 -18.41
C SER A 74 -1.48 -5.28 -17.06
N HIS A 75 -2.12 -4.12 -16.91
CA HIS A 75 -2.88 -3.64 -15.74
C HIS A 75 -4.12 -4.50 -15.43
N ARG A 76 -4.05 -5.83 -15.56
CA ARG A 76 -5.20 -6.70 -15.41
C ARG A 76 -5.68 -6.69 -13.96
N SER A 77 -6.98 -6.52 -13.79
CA SER A 77 -7.70 -6.59 -12.50
C SER A 77 -7.19 -7.69 -11.55
N LYS A 78 -6.98 -8.93 -12.03
CA LYS A 78 -6.45 -10.04 -11.22
C LYS A 78 -5.09 -9.76 -10.57
N LYS A 79 -4.17 -9.09 -11.28
CA LYS A 79 -2.85 -8.76 -10.75
C LYS A 79 -2.93 -7.64 -9.71
N ILE A 80 -3.77 -6.65 -9.97
CA ILE A 80 -4.02 -5.53 -9.06
C ILE A 80 -4.59 -6.07 -7.75
N LYS A 81 -5.66 -6.87 -7.83
CA LYS A 81 -6.27 -7.54 -6.67
C LYS A 81 -5.25 -8.38 -5.89
N LYS A 82 -4.43 -9.18 -6.58
CA LYS A 82 -3.38 -9.99 -5.93
C LYS A 82 -2.38 -9.11 -5.16
N TYR A 83 -1.99 -7.97 -5.71
CA TYR A 83 -1.08 -7.06 -5.01
C TYR A 83 -1.73 -6.41 -3.79
N ILE A 84 -2.97 -5.93 -3.92
CA ILE A 84 -3.70 -5.34 -2.79
C ILE A 84 -3.79 -6.35 -1.65
N LEU A 85 -4.31 -7.55 -1.91
CA LEU A 85 -4.45 -8.60 -0.91
C LEU A 85 -3.11 -9.01 -0.29
N TYR A 86 -2.03 -9.00 -1.08
CA TYR A 86 -0.69 -9.27 -0.57
C TYR A 86 -0.26 -8.23 0.47
N GLU A 87 -0.37 -6.93 0.18
CA GLU A 87 0.02 -5.88 1.14
C GLU A 87 -0.85 -5.89 2.40
N LEU A 88 -2.18 -6.06 2.24
CA LEU A 88 -3.09 -6.15 3.37
C LEU A 88 -2.69 -7.31 4.30
N LYS A 89 -2.36 -8.48 3.72
CA LYS A 89 -1.88 -9.64 4.46
C LYS A 89 -0.52 -9.47 5.12
N GLN A 90 0.42 -8.83 4.45
CA GLN A 90 1.73 -8.54 5.04
C GLN A 90 1.64 -7.59 6.23
N LEU A 91 0.61 -6.74 6.25
CA LEU A 91 0.34 -5.76 7.30
C LEU A 91 -0.68 -6.22 8.35
N GLU A 92 -1.31 -7.39 8.15
CA GLU A 92 -2.32 -7.98 9.05
C GLU A 92 -3.54 -7.07 9.26
N ILE A 93 -4.03 -6.47 8.17
CA ILE A 93 -5.15 -5.51 8.18
C ILE A 93 -6.32 -5.93 7.28
N GLU A 94 -6.34 -7.15 6.73
CA GLU A 94 -7.41 -7.58 5.81
C GLU A 94 -8.81 -7.41 6.42
N ASN A 95 -8.95 -7.69 7.73
CA ASN A 95 -10.22 -7.62 8.46
C ASN A 95 -10.54 -6.22 9.01
N LYS A 96 -9.72 -5.21 8.70
CA LYS A 96 -9.90 -3.83 9.18
C LYS A 96 -10.33 -2.87 8.07
N ILE A 97 -10.42 -3.35 6.83
CA ILE A 97 -10.71 -2.53 5.67
C ILE A 97 -12.18 -2.13 5.69
N CYS A 98 -12.46 -0.84 5.88
CA CYS A 98 -13.84 -0.31 5.83
C CYS A 98 -14.20 0.27 4.46
N ALA A 99 -13.21 0.70 3.67
CA ALA A 99 -13.43 1.25 2.33
C ALA A 99 -12.20 1.05 1.44
N ILE A 100 -12.45 0.86 0.14
CA ILE A 100 -11.42 0.84 -0.90
C ILE A 100 -11.84 1.83 -1.98
N VAL A 101 -11.00 2.83 -2.22
CA VAL A 101 -11.22 3.89 -3.21
C VAL A 101 -10.16 3.78 -4.31
N SER A 102 -10.56 3.94 -5.56
CA SER A 102 -9.65 3.98 -6.70
C SER A 102 -10.14 4.98 -7.73
N ASP A 103 -9.32 5.27 -8.74
CA ASP A 103 -9.82 5.93 -9.94
C ASP A 103 -10.81 5.03 -10.72
N ASN A 104 -11.38 5.59 -11.80
CA ASN A 104 -12.37 4.94 -12.65
C ASN A 104 -11.77 4.04 -13.75
N GLY A 105 -10.47 3.77 -13.72
CA GLY A 105 -9.81 2.83 -14.62
C GLY A 105 -10.49 1.45 -14.56
N ARG A 106 -10.85 0.91 -15.73
CA ARG A 106 -11.69 -0.31 -15.83
C ARG A 106 -11.16 -1.47 -14.97
N ASP A 107 -9.86 -1.73 -15.06
CA ASP A 107 -9.25 -2.86 -14.36
C ASP A 107 -9.07 -2.64 -12.87
N ILE A 108 -8.67 -1.43 -12.44
CA ILE A 108 -8.50 -1.12 -11.02
C ILE A 108 -9.85 -1.10 -10.32
N LYS A 109 -10.87 -0.48 -10.93
CA LYS A 109 -12.26 -0.49 -10.45
C LYS A 109 -12.81 -1.90 -10.31
N LYS A 110 -12.54 -2.77 -11.29
CA LYS A 110 -12.93 -4.19 -11.19
C LYS A 110 -12.18 -4.88 -10.04
N ALA A 111 -10.88 -4.65 -9.90
CA ALA A 111 -10.08 -5.26 -8.86
C ALA A 111 -10.52 -4.85 -7.44
N THR A 112 -10.84 -3.58 -7.23
CA THR A 112 -11.27 -3.04 -5.94
C THR A 112 -12.68 -3.51 -5.59
N ASN A 113 -13.62 -3.52 -6.55
CA ASN A 113 -14.97 -4.06 -6.34
C ASN A 113 -14.98 -5.57 -6.03
N ASP A 114 -14.02 -6.32 -6.56
CA ASP A 114 -13.87 -7.75 -6.31
C ASP A 114 -13.29 -8.07 -4.91
N ILE A 115 -12.87 -7.06 -4.13
CA ILE A 115 -12.41 -7.19 -2.74
C ILE A 115 -13.54 -6.74 -1.83
N LYS A 116 -14.08 -7.66 -1.03
CA LYS A 116 -15.08 -7.31 -0.03
C LYS A 116 -14.38 -6.68 1.18
N PRO A 117 -14.80 -5.48 1.63
CA PRO A 117 -14.42 -4.94 2.94
C PRO A 117 -14.79 -5.93 4.05
N GLY A 118 -13.99 -5.93 5.13
CA GLY A 118 -14.16 -6.79 6.29
C GLY A 118 -15.21 -6.28 7.26
#